data_AF-A0A9E3WBW9-F1
#
_entry.id   AF-A0A9E3WBW9-F1
#
_cell.length_a   1.000
_cell.length_b   1.000
_cell.length_c   1.000
_cell.angle_alpha   90.00
_cell.angle_beta   90.00
_cell.angle_gamma   90.00
#
_symmetry.space_group_name_H-M   'P 1'
#
loop_
_entity.id
_entity.type
_entity.pdbx_description
1 polymer ?
#
loop_
_entity_poly.entity_id
_entity_poly.type
_entity_poly.pdbx_seq_one_letter_code
_entity_poly.pdbx_strand_id
1 'polypeptide(L)'
;MFNLVRRMIALSGIACMLLLAGVLWVVHRQPLPEIEAGLALCAVPCWAGLEPGRTLVDDVPAIVQARMDDPSANLQPYQRYTAYVVDVPGRNVLGAISAQDGKVSTIRLNVVQPLWPLLMMLDTPRCIEPVDNSYGLTVINIYWEIDDVYVMSNLTLSHWNPDYLTNALYVWIPTSTPPCEKSGQVLPWPGYAALP
;
A
#
# COMPACT_ATOMS: atom_id res chain seq x y z
N MET A 1 55.61 16.57 9.53
CA MET A 1 54.18 16.63 9.96
C MET A 1 53.20 16.53 8.79
N PHE A 2 53.31 17.35 7.74
CA PHE A 2 52.38 17.35 6.59
C PHE A 2 52.14 15.98 5.92
N ASN A 3 53.20 15.17 5.72
CA ASN A 3 53.06 13.84 5.11
C ASN A 3 52.28 12.84 5.98
N LEU A 4 52.33 12.97 7.31
CA LEU A 4 51.58 12.11 8.23
C LEU A 4 50.09 12.46 8.20
N VAL A 5 49.77 13.76 8.23
CA VAL A 5 48.38 14.25 8.14
C VAL A 5 47.72 13.83 6.83
N ARG A 6 48.42 13.97 5.69
CA ARG A 6 47.91 13.54 4.38
C ARG A 6 47.61 12.04 4.32
N ARG A 7 48.46 11.20 4.95
CA ARG A 7 48.24 9.74 5.01
C ARG A 7 47.04 9.38 5.88
N MET A 8 46.86 10.06 7.02
CA MET A 8 45.69 9.83 7.88
C MET A 8 44.38 10.19 7.18
N ILE A 9 44.33 11.31 6.45
CA ILE A 9 43.15 11.71 5.67
C ILE A 9 42.85 10.70 4.55
N ALA A 10 43.87 10.21 3.84
CA ALA A 10 43.67 9.21 2.80
C ALA A 10 43.11 7.89 3.37
N LEU A 11 43.66 7.43 4.50
CA LEU A 11 43.19 6.21 5.17
C LEU A 11 41.76 6.35 5.71
N SER A 12 41.40 7.50 6.30
CA SER A 12 40.03 7.74 6.77
C SER A 12 39.04 7.81 5.61
N GLY A 13 39.43 8.42 4.48
CA GLY A 13 38.60 8.46 3.28
C GLY A 13 38.32 7.08 2.70
N ILE A 14 39.35 6.23 2.61
CA ILE A 14 39.21 4.83 2.16
C ILE A 14 38.30 4.04 3.12
N ALA A 15 38.52 4.17 4.44
CA ALA A 15 37.70 3.49 5.43
C ALA A 15 36.22 3.92 5.34
N CYS A 16 35.95 5.22 5.15
CA CYS A 16 34.60 5.74 4.99
C CYS A 16 33.93 5.23 3.71
N MET A 17 34.65 5.18 2.58
CA MET A 17 34.14 4.60 1.34
C MET A 17 33.85 3.10 1.46
N LEU A 18 34.70 2.34 2.15
CA LEU A 18 34.47 0.92 2.40
C LEU A 18 33.24 0.68 3.29
N LEU A 19 33.04 1.50 4.32
CA LEU A 19 31.85 1.43 5.17
C LEU A 19 30.58 1.76 4.38
N LEU A 20 30.59 2.83 3.59
CA LEU A 20 29.46 3.20 2.73
C LEU A 20 29.15 2.11 1.71
N ALA A 21 30.16 1.55 1.05
CA ALA A 21 29.98 0.43 0.12
C ALA A 21 29.41 -0.81 0.81
N GLY A 22 29.87 -1.12 2.03
CA GLY A 22 29.35 -2.22 2.84
C GLY A 22 27.87 -2.01 3.21
N VAL A 23 27.50 -0.81 3.65
CA VAL A 23 26.10 -0.45 3.96
C VAL A 23 25.23 -0.56 2.72
N LEU A 24 25.65 0.02 1.58
CA LEU A 24 24.93 -0.07 0.32
C LEU A 24 24.76 -1.51 -0.15
N TRP A 25 25.79 -2.35 0.00
CA TRP A 25 25.73 -3.76 -0.36
C TRP A 25 24.74 -4.54 0.51
N VAL A 26 24.70 -4.27 1.82
CA VAL A 26 23.72 -4.88 2.74
C VAL A 26 22.31 -4.42 2.38
N VAL A 27 22.09 -3.12 2.21
CA VAL A 27 20.78 -2.55 1.84
C VAL A 27 20.27 -3.15 0.52
N HIS A 28 21.14 -3.29 -0.48
CA HIS A 28 20.75 -3.85 -1.78
C HIS A 28 20.46 -5.36 -1.75
N ARG A 29 20.92 -6.06 -0.70
CA ARG A 29 20.65 -7.49 -0.48
C ARG A 29 19.56 -7.77 0.54
N GLN A 30 18.94 -6.74 1.12
CA GLN A 30 17.75 -6.98 1.91
C GLN A 30 16.65 -7.47 0.96
N PRO A 31 16.04 -8.65 1.23
CA PRO A 31 14.90 -9.08 0.45
C PRO A 31 13.85 -7.97 0.55
N LEU A 32 13.39 -7.48 -0.61
CA LEU A 32 12.23 -6.60 -0.62
C LEU A 32 11.08 -7.36 0.04
N PRO A 33 10.26 -6.71 0.88
CA PRO A 33 9.07 -7.35 1.39
C PRO A 33 8.26 -7.86 0.20
N GLU A 34 7.80 -9.11 0.27
CA GLU A 34 6.92 -9.66 -0.76
C GLU A 34 5.65 -8.81 -0.81
N ILE A 35 5.59 -7.90 -1.77
CA ILE A 35 4.40 -7.12 -2.08
C ILE A 35 3.41 -8.11 -2.71
N GLU A 36 2.26 -8.30 -2.07
CA GLU A 36 1.28 -9.31 -2.48
C GLU A 36 0.87 -9.15 -3.95
N ALA A 37 0.74 -10.29 -4.64
CA ALA A 37 0.31 -10.37 -6.03
C ALA A 37 -1.09 -9.75 -6.17
N GLY A 38 -1.15 -8.56 -6.76
CA GLY A 38 -2.33 -7.70 -6.76
C GLY A 38 -1.93 -6.23 -6.68
N LEU A 39 -1.00 -5.93 -5.76
CA LEU A 39 -0.39 -4.61 -5.59
C LEU A 39 0.78 -4.39 -6.54
N ALA A 40 1.53 -5.45 -6.84
CA ALA A 40 2.66 -5.40 -7.79
C ALA A 40 2.22 -5.38 -9.26
N LEU A 41 0.92 -5.57 -9.56
CA LEU A 41 0.44 -5.79 -10.92
C LEU A 41 0.43 -4.51 -11.78
N CYS A 42 0.44 -3.32 -11.16
CA CYS A 42 0.75 -2.05 -11.82
C CYS A 42 0.95 -0.90 -10.80
N ALA A 43 1.48 0.24 -11.23
CA ALA A 43 1.65 1.42 -10.38
C ALA A 43 0.32 2.17 -10.17
N VAL A 44 0.06 2.66 -8.95
CA VAL A 44 -1.11 3.51 -8.63
C VAL A 44 -1.24 4.65 -9.65
N PRO A 45 -2.45 4.99 -10.15
CA PRO A 45 -3.80 4.69 -9.65
C PRO A 45 -4.43 3.34 -10.04
N CYS A 46 -3.69 2.41 -10.64
CA CYS A 46 -4.27 1.15 -11.07
C CYS A 46 -3.99 -0.01 -10.10
N TRP A 47 -4.94 -0.93 -9.98
CA TRP A 47 -4.79 -2.19 -9.25
C TRP A 47 -5.22 -3.35 -10.13
N ALA A 48 -4.33 -4.33 -10.33
CA ALA A 48 -4.53 -5.40 -11.32
C ALA A 48 -4.90 -4.90 -12.73
N GLY A 49 -4.45 -3.69 -13.11
CA GLY A 49 -4.79 -3.04 -14.38
C GLY A 49 -6.15 -2.34 -14.41
N LEU A 50 -6.83 -2.20 -13.27
CA LEU A 50 -8.12 -1.52 -13.14
C LEU A 50 -7.92 -0.13 -12.54
N GLU A 51 -8.55 0.86 -13.15
CA GLU A 51 -8.50 2.26 -12.73
C GLU A 51 -9.93 2.75 -12.38
N PRO A 52 -10.18 3.19 -11.14
CA PRO A 52 -11.44 3.81 -10.78
C PRO A 52 -11.77 5.01 -11.68
N GLY A 53 -13.05 5.16 -12.05
CA GLY A 53 -13.56 6.23 -12.93
C GLY A 53 -13.18 6.12 -14.41
N ARG A 54 -12.29 5.19 -14.77
CA ARG A 54 -11.79 5.03 -16.14
C ARG A 54 -12.12 3.66 -16.74
N THR A 55 -11.85 2.57 -16.02
CA THR A 55 -12.12 1.21 -16.51
C THR A 55 -13.62 0.95 -16.56
N LEU A 56 -14.11 0.44 -17.69
CA LEU A 56 -15.50 -0.01 -17.82
C LEU A 56 -15.69 -1.30 -17.03
N VAL A 57 -16.84 -1.44 -16.36
CA VAL A 57 -17.12 -2.64 -15.56
C VAL A 57 -17.16 -3.91 -16.41
N ASP A 58 -17.61 -3.80 -17.66
CA ASP A 58 -17.71 -4.92 -18.60
C ASP A 58 -16.32 -5.45 -19.03
N ASP A 59 -15.28 -4.62 -18.95
CA ASP A 59 -13.90 -5.00 -19.29
C ASP A 59 -13.18 -5.68 -18.11
N VAL A 60 -13.71 -5.56 -16.88
CA VAL A 60 -13.08 -6.07 -15.66
C VAL A 60 -12.72 -7.55 -15.76
N PRO A 61 -13.62 -8.47 -16.18
CA PRO A 61 -13.29 -9.89 -16.26
C PRO A 61 -12.09 -10.18 -17.16
N ALA A 62 -12.05 -9.54 -18.35
CA ALA A 62 -10.98 -9.74 -19.32
C ALA A 62 -9.64 -9.19 -18.81
N ILE A 63 -9.64 -8.01 -18.17
CA ILE A 63 -8.43 -7.41 -17.59
C ILE A 63 -7.89 -8.27 -16.45
N VAL A 64 -8.76 -8.68 -15.52
CA VAL A 64 -8.39 -9.52 -14.38
C VAL A 64 -7.80 -10.85 -14.86
N GLN A 65 -8.48 -11.53 -15.80
CA GLN A 65 -8.02 -12.79 -16.36
C GLN A 65 -6.67 -12.66 -17.08
N ALA A 66 -6.46 -11.59 -17.83
CA ALA A 66 -5.20 -11.34 -18.54
C ALA A 66 -4.01 -11.04 -17.61
N ARG A 67 -4.28 -10.52 -16.40
CA ARG A 67 -3.23 -10.04 -15.48
C ARG A 67 -2.89 -11.00 -14.36
N MET A 68 -3.82 -11.86 -13.96
CA MET A 68 -3.61 -12.72 -12.79
C MET A 68 -3.03 -14.09 -13.14
N ASP A 69 -3.00 -14.51 -14.41
CA ASP A 69 -2.43 -15.78 -14.92
C ASP A 69 -2.71 -17.02 -14.06
N ASP A 70 -3.78 -16.96 -13.26
CA ASP A 70 -4.15 -17.99 -12.30
C ASP A 70 -5.52 -18.56 -12.70
N PRO A 71 -5.58 -19.85 -13.09
CA PRO A 71 -6.83 -20.52 -13.43
C PRO A 71 -7.81 -20.62 -12.25
N SER A 72 -7.40 -20.29 -11.01
CA SER A 72 -8.25 -20.30 -9.82
C SER A 72 -9.13 -19.05 -9.64
N ALA A 73 -8.91 -17.99 -10.43
CA ALA A 73 -9.63 -16.73 -10.29
C ALA A 73 -11.14 -16.90 -10.58
N ASN A 74 -11.92 -17.15 -9.52
CA ASN A 74 -13.36 -17.33 -9.62
C ASN A 74 -14.05 -15.97 -9.58
N LEU A 75 -14.37 -15.44 -10.77
CA LEU A 75 -15.14 -14.21 -10.91
C LEU A 75 -16.62 -14.55 -10.70
N GLN A 76 -17.19 -14.06 -9.59
CA GLN A 76 -18.63 -14.15 -9.36
C GLN A 76 -19.26 -12.78 -9.62
N PRO A 77 -19.79 -12.53 -10.83
CA PRO A 77 -20.49 -11.30 -11.13
C PRO A 77 -21.80 -11.27 -10.34
N TYR A 78 -21.88 -10.40 -9.34
CA TYR A 78 -23.14 -9.99 -8.72
C TYR A 78 -23.53 -8.62 -9.28
N GLN A 79 -24.82 -8.36 -9.42
CA GLN A 79 -25.42 -7.24 -10.18
C GLN A 79 -24.76 -5.84 -10.07
N ARG A 80 -23.99 -5.53 -9.01
CA ARG A 80 -23.25 -4.27 -8.83
C ARG A 80 -21.81 -4.44 -8.32
N TYR A 81 -21.36 -5.68 -8.13
CA TYR A 81 -20.03 -5.99 -7.61
C TYR A 81 -19.45 -7.23 -8.30
N THR A 82 -18.20 -7.14 -8.72
CA THR A 82 -17.41 -8.30 -9.14
C THR A 82 -16.50 -8.67 -7.99
N ALA A 83 -16.85 -9.73 -7.26
CA ALA A 83 -15.92 -10.35 -6.31
C ALA A 83 -14.93 -11.21 -7.09
N TYR A 84 -13.66 -11.13 -6.72
CA TYR A 84 -12.63 -12.01 -7.26
C TYR A 84 -11.76 -12.54 -6.12
N VAL A 85 -11.41 -13.81 -6.21
CA VAL A 85 -10.47 -14.47 -5.29
C VAL A 85 -9.20 -14.70 -6.08
N VAL A 86 -8.05 -14.30 -5.53
CA VAL A 86 -6.74 -14.64 -6.08
C VAL A 86 -6.06 -15.54 -5.06
N ASP A 87 -5.79 -16.79 -5.44
CA ASP A 87 -5.04 -17.72 -4.60
C ASP A 87 -3.55 -17.50 -4.86
N VAL A 88 -2.91 -16.69 -4.02
CA VAL A 88 -1.46 -16.48 -4.06
C VAL A 88 -0.81 -17.60 -3.24
N PRO A 89 0.36 -18.17 -3.63
CA PRO A 89 0.99 -19.24 -2.87
C PRO A 89 1.12 -18.90 -1.37
N GLY A 90 0.31 -19.58 -0.54
CA GLY A 90 0.30 -19.43 0.91
C GLY A 90 -0.83 -18.57 1.50
N ARG A 91 -1.64 -17.82 0.72
CA ARG A 91 -2.76 -16.99 1.22
C ARG A 91 -3.84 -16.70 0.17
N ASN A 92 -5.09 -16.58 0.60
CA ASN A 92 -6.22 -16.21 -0.26
C ASN A 92 -6.45 -14.70 -0.18
N VAL A 93 -6.27 -13.98 -1.29
CA VAL A 93 -6.62 -12.56 -1.40
C VAL A 93 -8.06 -12.44 -1.88
N LEU A 94 -8.93 -11.84 -1.06
CA LEU A 94 -10.33 -11.60 -1.40
C LEU A 94 -10.50 -10.17 -1.89
N GLY A 95 -10.71 -9.99 -3.19
CA GLY A 95 -11.00 -8.71 -3.84
C GLY A 95 -12.49 -8.51 -4.11
N ALA A 96 -12.94 -7.26 -4.07
CA ALA A 96 -14.27 -6.86 -4.51
C ALA A 96 -14.17 -5.55 -5.30
N ILE A 97 -14.76 -5.54 -6.49
CA ILE A 97 -14.81 -4.38 -7.38
C ILE A 97 -16.26 -3.93 -7.44
N SER A 98 -16.48 -2.64 -7.22
CA SER A 98 -17.78 -2.00 -7.29
C SER A 98 -17.86 -1.16 -8.56
N ALA A 99 -19.05 -1.00 -9.13
CA ALA A 99 -19.26 -0.16 -10.29
C ALA A 99 -20.26 0.96 -10.03
N GLN A 100 -20.03 2.09 -10.68
CA GLN A 100 -20.93 3.23 -10.74
C GLN A 100 -20.91 3.80 -12.16
N ASP A 101 -22.09 4.09 -12.72
CA ASP A 101 -22.25 4.65 -14.07
C ASP A 101 -21.52 3.86 -15.17
N GLY A 102 -21.52 2.52 -15.05
CA GLY A 102 -20.87 1.60 -15.99
C GLY A 102 -19.35 1.52 -15.86
N LYS A 103 -18.74 2.18 -14.88
CA LYS A 103 -17.30 2.19 -14.63
C LYS A 103 -16.95 1.66 -13.26
N VAL A 104 -15.71 1.18 -13.09
CA VAL A 104 -15.15 0.82 -11.79
C VAL A 104 -15.20 2.05 -10.87
N SER A 105 -15.80 1.93 -9.69
CA SER A 105 -15.89 3.02 -8.71
C SER A 105 -15.01 2.78 -7.49
N THR A 106 -15.00 1.55 -6.98
CA THR A 106 -14.21 1.16 -5.81
C THR A 106 -13.59 -0.20 -6.04
N ILE A 107 -12.32 -0.33 -5.72
CA ILE A 107 -11.61 -1.61 -5.64
C ILE A 107 -11.29 -1.82 -4.16
N ARG A 108 -11.74 -2.94 -3.60
CA ARG A 108 -11.43 -3.37 -2.24
C ARG A 108 -10.62 -4.65 -2.30
N LEU A 109 -9.46 -4.68 -1.68
CA LEU A 109 -8.64 -5.87 -1.49
C LEU A 109 -8.64 -6.20 0.00
N ASN A 110 -8.97 -7.42 0.40
CA ASN A 110 -8.80 -7.85 1.79
C ASN A 110 -7.45 -8.55 1.90
N VAL A 111 -6.42 -7.75 2.16
CA VAL A 111 -5.02 -8.17 2.30
C VAL A 111 -4.50 -7.74 3.66
N VAL A 112 -3.56 -8.51 4.20
CA VAL A 112 -2.89 -8.21 5.47
C VAL A 112 -1.41 -8.00 5.20
N GLN A 113 -0.97 -6.76 5.30
CA GLN A 113 0.40 -6.38 4.98
C GLN A 113 0.99 -5.42 6.03
N PRO A 114 2.31 -5.49 6.28
CA PRO A 114 2.99 -4.50 7.10
C PRO A 114 2.83 -3.10 6.52
N LEU A 115 2.76 -2.08 7.38
CA LEU A 115 2.62 -0.69 6.96
C LEU A 115 3.85 -0.17 6.21
N TRP A 116 5.04 -0.61 6.59
CA TRP A 116 6.29 -0.15 5.97
C TRP A 116 6.35 -0.36 4.44
N PRO A 117 6.09 -1.57 3.89
CA PRO A 117 5.96 -1.80 2.46
C PRO A 117 4.97 -0.86 1.75
N LEU A 118 3.84 -0.56 2.38
CA LEU A 118 2.86 0.37 1.83
C LEU A 118 3.42 1.79 1.72
N LEU A 119 4.10 2.26 2.77
CA LEU A 119 4.75 3.57 2.76
C LEU A 119 5.85 3.67 1.70
N MET A 120 6.57 2.57 1.44
CA MET A 120 7.56 2.52 0.36
C MET A 120 6.93 2.59 -1.03
N MET A 121 5.69 2.11 -1.19
CA MET A 121 4.99 2.05 -2.48
C MET A 121 4.17 3.32 -2.77
N LEU A 122 3.45 3.81 -1.78
CA LEU A 122 2.48 4.90 -1.90
C LEU A 122 3.03 6.25 -1.42
N ASP A 123 4.29 6.26 -0.96
CA ASP A 123 4.91 7.40 -0.28
C ASP A 123 4.12 7.76 1.00
N THR A 124 4.07 9.06 1.31
CA THR A 124 3.60 9.59 2.58
C THR A 124 2.07 9.73 2.57
N PRO A 125 1.35 9.18 3.57
CA PRO A 125 -0.08 9.39 3.72
C PRO A 125 -0.44 10.87 3.85
N ARG A 126 -1.59 11.27 3.30
CA ARG A 126 -2.11 12.63 3.43
C ARG A 126 -2.73 12.86 4.81
N CYS A 127 -3.49 11.89 5.32
CA CYS A 127 -4.16 12.00 6.62
C CYS A 127 -4.46 10.65 7.24
N ILE A 128 -4.94 10.69 8.48
CA ILE A 128 -5.47 9.54 9.21
C ILE A 128 -6.84 9.88 9.81
N GLU A 129 -7.68 8.87 10.00
CA GLU A 129 -8.96 8.96 10.71
C GLU A 129 -8.97 7.90 11.81
N PRO A 130 -8.95 8.30 13.09
CA PRO A 130 -9.17 7.37 14.19
C PRO A 130 -10.57 6.77 14.08
N VAL A 131 -10.67 5.44 14.08
CA VAL A 131 -11.94 4.73 14.09
C VAL A 131 -12.22 4.34 15.53
N ASP A 132 -13.24 4.96 16.13
CA ASP A 132 -13.72 4.60 17.45
C ASP A 132 -14.16 3.13 17.44
N ASN A 133 -13.42 2.29 18.16
CA ASN A 133 -13.72 0.88 18.28
C ASN A 133 -14.09 0.55 19.74
N SER A 134 -15.27 -0.01 19.91
CA SER A 134 -15.84 -0.41 21.20
C SER A 134 -15.06 -1.51 21.93
N TYR A 135 -14.10 -2.16 21.27
CA TYR A 135 -13.29 -3.25 21.82
C TYR A 135 -11.93 -2.83 22.41
N GLY A 136 -11.65 -1.52 22.55
CA GLY A 136 -10.41 -1.03 23.15
C GLY A 136 -9.16 -1.18 22.28
N LEU A 137 -9.32 -1.57 21.02
CA LEU A 137 -8.26 -1.52 20.01
C LEU A 137 -8.30 -0.16 19.31
N THR A 138 -7.16 0.51 19.19
CA THR A 138 -7.09 1.73 18.39
C THR A 138 -6.95 1.34 16.93
N VAL A 139 -8.01 1.50 16.16
CA VAL A 139 -8.01 1.30 14.70
C VAL A 139 -7.91 2.66 14.04
N ILE A 140 -7.09 2.79 13.01
CA ILE A 140 -6.88 4.03 12.28
C ILE A 140 -7.03 3.74 10.79
N ASN A 141 -7.84 4.53 10.09
CA ASN A 141 -7.80 4.55 8.63
C ASN A 141 -6.67 5.47 8.19
N ILE A 142 -5.78 4.98 7.34
CA ILE A 142 -4.70 5.76 6.74
C ILE A 142 -5.07 6.04 5.31
N TYR A 143 -4.94 7.30 4.87
CA TYR A 143 -5.33 7.75 3.53
C TYR A 143 -4.12 8.27 2.75
N TRP A 144 -3.99 7.79 1.52
CA TRP A 144 -3.10 8.34 0.50
C TRP A 144 -3.94 8.96 -0.61
N GLU A 145 -3.38 9.95 -1.29
CA GLU A 145 -3.96 10.57 -2.47
C GLU A 145 -2.90 10.60 -3.57
N ILE A 146 -3.23 10.01 -4.72
CA ILE A 146 -2.35 9.90 -5.87
C ILE A 146 -3.18 10.21 -7.12
N ASP A 147 -2.90 11.33 -7.78
CA ASP A 147 -3.59 11.78 -9.00
C ASP A 147 -5.13 11.69 -8.91
N ASP A 148 -5.72 12.30 -7.87
CA ASP A 148 -7.16 12.32 -7.55
C ASP A 148 -7.77 10.96 -7.13
N VAL A 149 -6.97 9.90 -7.05
CA VAL A 149 -7.38 8.59 -6.52
C VAL A 149 -6.96 8.47 -5.06
N TYR A 150 -7.90 8.01 -4.23
CA TYR A 150 -7.68 7.79 -2.82
C TYR A 150 -7.42 6.32 -2.55
N VAL A 151 -6.41 6.07 -1.73
CA VAL A 151 -6.11 4.76 -1.16
C VAL A 151 -6.37 4.81 0.33
N MET A 152 -7.07 3.83 0.87
CA MET A 152 -7.24 3.69 2.32
C MET A 152 -6.88 2.30 2.78
N SER A 153 -6.21 2.23 3.93
CA SER A 153 -5.99 1.00 4.65
C SER A 153 -6.34 1.14 6.13
N ASN A 154 -6.84 0.06 6.75
CA ASN A 154 -7.13 0.07 8.18
C ASN A 154 -5.93 -0.46 8.95
N LEU A 155 -5.29 0.38 9.74
CA LEU A 155 -4.24 -0.03 10.66
C LEU A 155 -4.83 -0.38 12.02
N THR A 156 -4.55 -1.56 12.54
CA THR A 156 -4.83 -1.89 13.93
C THR A 156 -3.57 -1.65 14.76
N LEU A 157 -3.60 -0.65 15.64
CA LEU A 157 -2.49 -0.38 16.55
C LEU A 157 -2.48 -1.40 17.69
N SER A 158 -1.35 -2.09 17.86
CA SER A 158 -1.11 -3.01 18.95
C SER A 158 0.35 -2.94 19.36
N HIS A 159 0.60 -2.73 20.65
CA HIS A 159 1.94 -2.65 21.24
C HIS A 159 2.75 -3.95 21.09
N TRP A 160 2.10 -5.06 20.72
CA TRP A 160 2.74 -6.35 20.52
C TRP A 160 3.22 -6.58 19.09
N ASN A 161 2.88 -5.69 18.15
CA ASN A 161 3.15 -5.89 16.73
C ASN A 161 3.93 -4.72 16.13
N PRO A 162 5.27 -4.83 16.03
CA PRO A 162 6.11 -3.76 15.50
C PRO A 162 5.91 -3.51 14.01
N ASP A 163 5.30 -4.47 13.29
CA ASP A 163 5.12 -4.37 11.84
C ASP A 163 3.88 -3.55 11.45
N TYR A 164 3.05 -3.16 12.44
CA TYR A 164 1.85 -2.34 12.25
C TYR A 164 1.00 -2.85 11.08
N LEU A 165 0.40 -4.02 11.26
CA LEU A 165 -0.33 -4.68 10.19
C LEU A 165 -1.57 -3.90 9.78
N THR A 166 -1.64 -3.62 8.49
CA THR A 166 -2.78 -3.01 7.84
C THR A 166 -3.71 -4.09 7.27
N ASN A 167 -5.00 -3.82 7.33
CA ASN A 167 -6.06 -4.72 6.91
C ASN A 167 -6.89 -4.02 5.85
N ALA A 168 -7.02 -4.70 4.71
CA ALA A 168 -7.73 -4.25 3.54
C ALA A 168 -7.19 -2.96 2.91
N LEU A 169 -7.33 -2.88 1.59
CA LEU A 169 -7.00 -1.71 0.79
C LEU A 169 -8.21 -1.32 -0.03
N TYR A 170 -8.60 -0.06 0.10
CA TYR A 170 -9.67 0.54 -0.66
C TYR A 170 -9.05 1.53 -1.62
N VAL A 171 -9.53 1.50 -2.86
CA VAL A 171 -9.11 2.41 -3.91
C VAL A 171 -10.34 2.96 -4.57
N TRP A 172 -10.49 4.27 -4.60
CA TRP A 172 -11.65 4.90 -5.22
C TRP A 172 -11.38 6.36 -5.59
N ILE A 173 -12.25 6.91 -6.42
CA ILE A 173 -12.36 8.36 -6.62
C ILE A 173 -13.52 8.84 -5.74
N PRO A 174 -13.32 9.82 -4.85
CA PRO A 174 -14.37 10.32 -3.98
C PRO A 174 -15.48 10.97 -4.80
N THR A 175 -16.73 10.54 -4.56
CA THR A 175 -17.94 11.13 -5.16
C THR A 175 -18.55 12.24 -4.31
N SER A 176 -17.97 12.50 -3.15
CA SER A 176 -18.39 13.50 -2.16
C SER A 176 -17.16 14.17 -1.55
N THR A 177 -17.28 14.81 -0.38
CA THR A 177 -16.15 15.41 0.33
C THR A 177 -14.97 14.44 0.43
N PRO A 178 -13.77 14.82 -0.03
CA PRO A 178 -12.58 14.00 0.09
C PRO A 178 -12.33 13.57 1.54
N PRO A 179 -11.83 12.35 1.79
CA PRO A 179 -11.64 11.83 3.15
C PRO A 179 -10.83 12.76 4.05
N CYS A 180 -9.73 13.33 3.53
CA CYS A 180 -8.84 14.21 4.28
C CYS A 180 -9.36 15.65 4.43
N GLU A 181 -10.57 15.95 3.95
CA GLU A 181 -11.20 17.27 4.06
C GLU A 181 -12.42 17.25 4.99
N LYS A 182 -12.73 16.11 5.61
CA LYS A 182 -13.78 16.00 6.62
C LYS A 182 -13.38 16.76 7.89
N SER A 183 -14.02 17.89 8.15
CA SER A 183 -13.74 18.72 9.33
C SER A 183 -13.90 17.95 10.64
N GLY A 184 -12.85 17.92 11.47
CA GLY A 184 -12.88 17.44 12.86
C GLY A 184 -12.80 15.92 13.07
N GLN A 185 -12.67 15.12 12.00
CA GLN A 185 -12.57 13.66 12.09
C GLN A 185 -11.22 13.12 11.64
N VAL A 186 -10.45 13.91 10.89
CA VAL A 186 -9.15 13.52 10.34
C VAL A 186 -8.01 14.33 10.95
N LEU A 187 -6.87 13.69 11.08
CA LEU A 187 -5.63 14.27 11.57
C LEU A 187 -4.56 14.17 10.46
N PRO A 188 -3.60 15.11 10.41
CA PRO A 188 -2.45 14.97 9.51
C PRO A 188 -1.66 13.70 9.87
N TRP A 189 -1.03 13.08 8.86
CA TRP A 189 -0.17 11.92 9.09
C TRP A 189 0.96 12.26 10.07
N PRO A 190 1.05 11.57 11.23
CA PRO A 190 2.02 11.92 12.27
C PRO A 190 3.43 11.41 11.98
N GLY A 191 3.61 10.60 10.92
CA GLY A 191 4.85 9.87 10.67
C GLY A 191 4.84 8.48 11.30
N TYR A 192 5.54 7.53 10.66
CA TYR A 192 5.62 6.15 11.12
C TYR A 192 6.18 6.02 12.54
N ALA A 193 7.21 6.80 12.87
CA ALA A 193 7.87 6.78 14.17
C ALA A 193 7.04 7.37 15.32
N ALA A 194 5.95 8.09 15.02
CA ALA A 194 5.07 8.69 16.01
C ALA A 194 3.86 7.80 16.35
N LEU A 195 3.74 6.63 15.71
CA LEU A 195 2.73 5.65 16.08
C LEU A 195 3.10 5.00 17.44
N PRO A 196 2.10 4.73 18.30
CA PRO A 196 2.31 4.22 19.65
C PRO A 196 2.75 2.76 19.70
#